data_AF-A0A834C8F7-F1
#
_entry.id   AF-A0A834C8F7-F1
#
_cell.length_a   1.000
_cell.length_b   1.000
_cell.length_c   1.000
_cell.angle_alpha   90.00
_cell.angle_beta   90.00
_cell.angle_gamma   90.00
#
_symmetry.space_group_name_H-M   'P 1'
#
loop_
_entity.id
_entity.type
_entity.pdbx_description
1 polymer ?
#
loop_
_entity_poly.entity_id
_entity_poly.type
_entity_poly.pdbx_seq_one_letter_code
_entity_poly.pdbx_strand_id
1 'polypeptide(L)'
;MRSESISFEEGDLKTSGVTGRIEQKALLHNTMKAAKWCRTQSFKGRHSLPDVVKMDEREQKETLQELQHCEDEGRSMELREPFMFSFQLKSDFEVFCAEIMDVKNLKVYVCFEE
;
A
#
# COMPACT_ATOMS: atom_id res chain seq x y z
N MET A 1 43.27 7.00 -36.47
CA MET A 1 41.87 7.40 -36.68
C MET A 1 41.17 6.34 -37.50
N ARG A 2 40.35 5.52 -36.84
CA ARG A 2 39.19 4.82 -37.42
C ARG A 2 38.31 4.49 -36.22
N SER A 3 37.29 5.30 -36.04
CA SER A 3 36.25 5.12 -35.05
C SER A 3 35.28 4.08 -35.60
N GLU A 4 35.12 2.97 -34.91
CA GLU A 4 34.03 2.03 -35.16
C GLU A 4 33.07 2.14 -33.97
N SER A 5 31.97 2.85 -34.23
CA SER A 5 30.85 3.00 -33.32
C SER A 5 30.10 1.68 -33.25
N ILE A 6 30.17 1.00 -32.10
CA ILE A 6 29.26 -0.12 -31.80
C ILE A 6 28.01 0.47 -31.17
N SER A 7 26.95 0.49 -31.96
CA SER A 7 25.58 0.73 -31.54
C SER A 7 25.14 -0.38 -30.60
N PHE A 8 24.79 -0.03 -29.37
CA PHE A 8 24.04 -0.92 -28.49
C PHE A 8 22.56 -0.68 -28.74
N GLU A 9 21.92 -1.61 -29.46
CA GLU A 9 20.48 -1.62 -29.65
C GLU A 9 19.74 -2.11 -28.40
N GLU A 10 18.55 -1.55 -28.23
CA GLU A 10 17.52 -1.83 -27.23
C GLU A 10 17.27 -3.31 -26.95
N GLY A 11 17.18 -3.64 -25.67
CA GLY A 11 16.69 -4.92 -25.16
C GLY A 11 15.66 -4.69 -24.04
N ASP A 12 14.43 -4.39 -24.46
CA ASP A 12 13.13 -4.36 -23.77
C ASP A 12 13.12 -4.81 -22.28
N LEU A 13 13.12 -3.85 -21.36
CA LEU A 13 12.92 -4.05 -19.93
C LEU A 13 11.43 -4.30 -19.62
N LYS A 14 10.91 -5.49 -19.98
CA LYS A 14 9.56 -5.93 -19.57
C LYS A 14 9.62 -6.93 -18.42
N THR A 15 9.97 -6.43 -17.23
CA THR A 15 9.75 -7.18 -15.97
C THR A 15 8.93 -6.40 -14.92
N SER A 16 8.57 -5.14 -15.20
CA SER A 16 7.87 -4.28 -14.22
C SER A 16 6.41 -4.69 -13.93
N GLY A 17 5.72 -5.31 -14.88
CA GLY A 17 4.27 -5.59 -14.76
C GLY A 17 3.88 -6.76 -13.83
N VAL A 18 4.79 -7.72 -13.58
CA VAL A 18 4.49 -8.89 -12.73
C VAL A 18 4.75 -8.56 -11.26
N THR A 19 5.83 -7.85 -10.97
CA THR A 19 6.22 -7.48 -9.61
C THR A 19 5.23 -6.51 -8.98
N GLY A 20 4.77 -5.48 -9.72
CA GLY A 20 3.77 -4.52 -9.22
C GLY A 20 2.42 -5.15 -8.87
N ARG A 21 1.92 -6.10 -9.69
CA ARG A 21 0.65 -6.79 -9.42
C ARG A 21 0.70 -7.71 -8.20
N ILE A 22 1.85 -8.36 -7.95
CA ILE A 22 2.07 -9.23 -6.79
C ILE A 22 2.11 -8.40 -5.51
N GLU A 23 2.79 -7.26 -5.51
CA GLU A 23 2.87 -6.36 -4.36
C GLU A 23 1.51 -5.73 -3.98
N GLN A 24 0.61 -5.56 -4.94
CA GLN A 24 -0.69 -4.91 -4.73
C GLN A 24 -1.82 -5.87 -4.33
N LYS A 25 -1.84 -7.12 -4.84
CA LYS A 25 -2.70 -8.16 -4.22
C LYS A 25 -2.27 -8.41 -2.78
N ALA A 26 -0.96 -8.35 -2.50
CA ALA A 26 -0.46 -8.38 -1.15
C ALA A 26 -0.96 -7.18 -0.33
N LEU A 27 -1.06 -5.97 -0.91
CA LEU A 27 -1.61 -4.78 -0.23
C LEU A 27 -3.03 -5.03 0.31
N LEU A 28 -4.02 -5.36 -0.55
CA LEU A 28 -5.40 -5.57 -0.09
C LEU A 28 -5.48 -6.66 0.99
N HIS A 29 -4.80 -7.78 0.77
CA HIS A 29 -4.74 -8.87 1.74
C HIS A 29 -4.08 -8.47 3.07
N ASN A 30 -2.98 -7.71 3.02
CA ASN A 30 -2.28 -7.20 4.20
C ASN A 30 -3.16 -6.21 4.96
N THR A 31 -3.84 -5.30 4.25
CA THR A 31 -4.79 -4.35 4.81
C THR A 31 -5.91 -5.08 5.54
N MET A 32 -6.51 -6.12 4.95
CA MET A 32 -7.55 -6.90 5.61
C MET A 32 -7.03 -7.63 6.85
N LYS A 33 -5.82 -8.19 6.80
CA LYS A 33 -5.18 -8.82 7.97
C LYS A 33 -4.89 -7.84 9.10
N ALA A 34 -4.33 -6.68 8.78
CA ALA A 34 -4.06 -5.63 9.75
C ALA A 34 -5.35 -5.09 10.36
N ALA A 35 -6.40 -4.88 9.55
CA ALA A 35 -7.70 -4.45 10.04
C ALA A 35 -8.35 -5.46 10.99
N LYS A 36 -8.21 -6.76 10.71
CA LYS A 36 -8.64 -7.82 11.63
C LYS A 36 -7.88 -7.77 12.95
N TRP A 37 -6.58 -7.51 12.92
CA TRP A 37 -5.79 -7.35 14.14
C TRP A 37 -6.22 -6.11 14.93
N CYS A 38 -6.38 -4.94 14.31
CA CYS A 38 -6.83 -3.72 14.99
C CYS A 38 -8.14 -3.92 15.77
N ARG A 39 -9.10 -4.69 15.21
CA ARG A 39 -10.37 -5.02 15.89
C ARG A 39 -10.21 -5.84 17.18
N THR A 40 -9.06 -6.47 17.39
CA THR A 40 -8.75 -7.23 18.61
C THR A 40 -7.98 -6.41 19.64
N GLN A 41 -7.55 -5.19 19.28
CA GLN A 41 -6.76 -4.34 20.15
C GLN A 41 -7.63 -3.31 20.87
N SER A 42 -7.17 -2.87 22.04
CA SER A 42 -7.76 -1.78 22.80
C SER A 42 -6.82 -0.59 22.79
N PHE A 43 -6.79 0.12 21.65
CA PHE A 43 -6.03 1.37 21.52
C PHE A 43 -6.55 2.44 22.49
N LYS A 44 -5.65 3.29 22.96
CA LYS A 44 -5.97 4.33 23.95
C LYS A 44 -6.72 5.51 23.33
N GLY A 45 -6.38 5.83 22.09
CA GLY A 45 -6.94 6.91 21.29
C GLY A 45 -7.90 6.42 20.22
N ARG A 46 -8.42 7.38 19.45
CA ARG A 46 -9.20 7.05 18.26
C ARG A 46 -8.29 6.51 17.17
N HIS A 47 -8.84 5.57 16.41
CA HIS A 47 -8.23 5.03 15.21
C HIS A 47 -9.32 4.78 14.17
N SER A 48 -8.94 4.82 12.90
CA SER A 48 -9.82 4.53 11.77
C SER A 48 -9.27 3.34 10.99
N LEU A 49 -10.17 2.43 10.62
CA LEU A 49 -9.85 1.39 9.66
C LEU A 49 -9.99 1.95 8.24
N PRO A 50 -9.18 1.46 7.29
CA PRO A 50 -9.30 1.84 5.88
C PRO A 50 -10.70 1.57 5.32
N ASP A 51 -11.17 2.45 4.43
CA ASP A 51 -12.51 2.32 3.85
C ASP A 51 -12.67 1.10 2.95
N VAL A 52 -11.58 0.62 2.33
CA VAL A 52 -11.57 -0.61 1.54
C VAL A 52 -12.04 -1.85 2.33
N VAL A 53 -11.99 -1.81 3.67
CA VAL A 53 -12.49 -2.88 4.55
C VAL A 53 -14.03 -2.95 4.55
N LYS A 54 -14.72 -1.86 4.23
CA LYS A 54 -16.19 -1.77 4.20
C LYS A 54 -16.76 -1.97 2.80
N MET A 55 -15.92 -1.80 1.77
CA MET A 55 -16.28 -1.94 0.36
C MET A 55 -16.63 -3.39 -0.01
N ASP A 56 -17.50 -3.56 -1.00
CA ASP A 56 -17.77 -4.87 -1.61
C ASP A 56 -16.61 -5.36 -2.49
N GLU A 57 -16.62 -6.63 -2.91
CA GLU A 57 -15.50 -7.20 -3.69
C GLU A 57 -15.25 -6.49 -5.03
N ARG A 58 -16.31 -5.95 -5.66
CA ARG A 58 -16.18 -5.22 -6.92
C ARG A 58 -15.54 -3.86 -6.66
N GLU A 59 -16.03 -3.12 -5.67
CA GLU A 59 -15.49 -1.82 -5.25
C GLU A 59 -14.03 -1.94 -4.82
N GLN A 60 -13.68 -2.98 -4.05
CA GLN A 60 -12.29 -3.27 -3.65
C GLN A 60 -11.39 -3.48 -4.87
N LYS A 61 -11.89 -4.22 -5.87
CA LYS A 61 -11.14 -4.51 -7.10
C LYS A 61 -10.95 -3.25 -7.94
N GLU A 62 -11.98 -2.43 -8.10
CA GLU A 62 -11.94 -1.16 -8.84
C GLU A 62 -10.98 -0.18 -8.17
N THR A 63 -11.13 0.03 -6.86
CA THR A 63 -10.24 0.89 -6.05
C THR A 63 -8.79 0.43 -6.14
N LEU A 64 -8.55 -0.88 -6.06
CA LEU A 64 -7.21 -1.42 -6.23
C LEU A 64 -6.68 -1.15 -7.65
N GLN A 65 -7.50 -1.37 -8.69
CA GLN A 65 -7.17 -1.12 -10.10
C GLN A 65 -6.79 0.34 -10.38
N GLU A 66 -7.56 1.29 -9.85
CA GLU A 66 -7.28 2.72 -9.97
C GLU A 66 -5.91 3.08 -9.39
N LEU A 67 -5.60 2.56 -8.20
CA LEU A 67 -4.28 2.71 -7.59
C LEU A 67 -3.15 2.08 -8.43
N GLN A 68 -3.41 0.98 -9.18
CA GLN A 68 -2.39 0.35 -10.05
C GLN A 68 -2.08 1.16 -11.30
N HIS A 69 -3.09 1.83 -11.85
CA HIS A 69 -3.00 2.54 -13.12
C HIS A 69 -2.66 4.02 -12.96
N CYS A 70 -2.45 4.48 -11.73
CA CYS A 70 -2.03 5.84 -11.46
C CYS A 70 -0.51 6.00 -11.68
N GLU A 71 -0.16 6.66 -12.78
CA GLU A 71 1.22 7.08 -13.08
C GLU A 71 1.58 8.45 -12.47
N ASP A 72 0.60 9.12 -11.86
CA ASP A 72 0.70 10.46 -11.31
C ASP A 72 0.93 10.41 -9.80
N GLU A 73 2.15 10.74 -9.36
CA GLU A 73 2.53 10.70 -7.94
C GLU A 73 1.66 11.58 -7.05
N GLY A 74 1.14 12.72 -7.57
CA GLY A 74 0.27 13.61 -6.81
C GLY A 74 -1.09 12.96 -6.52
N ARG A 75 -1.70 12.34 -7.53
CA ARG A 75 -2.94 11.56 -7.37
C ARG A 75 -2.72 10.24 -6.64
N SER A 76 -1.48 9.76 -6.57
CA SER A 76 -1.17 8.52 -5.86
C SER A 76 -1.47 8.60 -4.36
N MET A 77 -1.43 9.78 -3.74
CA MET A 77 -1.78 9.93 -2.31
C MET A 77 -3.28 9.77 -2.08
N GLU A 78 -4.10 10.44 -2.89
CA GLU A 78 -5.57 10.34 -2.84
C GLU A 78 -6.03 8.89 -3.06
N LEU A 79 -5.40 8.18 -3.99
CA LEU A 79 -5.72 6.78 -4.27
C LEU A 79 -5.22 5.79 -3.20
N ARG A 80 -4.32 6.21 -2.30
CA ARG A 80 -3.90 5.41 -1.14
C ARG A 80 -4.83 5.57 0.05
N GLU A 81 -5.57 6.68 0.13
CA GLU A 81 -6.47 7.00 1.24
C GLU A 81 -7.47 5.87 1.56
N PRO A 82 -8.10 5.20 0.57
CA PRO A 82 -8.99 4.07 0.85
C PRO A 82 -8.32 2.88 1.56
N PHE A 83 -7.00 2.77 1.49
CA PHE A 83 -6.18 1.73 2.09
C PHE A 83 -5.48 2.16 3.39
N MET A 84 -5.67 3.40 3.83
CA MET A 84 -4.90 4.03 4.90
C MET A 84 -5.53 3.83 6.28
N PHE A 85 -4.72 3.36 7.23
CA PHE A 85 -5.06 3.36 8.64
C PHE A 85 -4.74 4.74 9.22
N SER A 86 -5.57 5.28 10.12
CA SER A 86 -5.24 6.50 10.84
C SER A 86 -5.31 6.32 12.35
N PHE A 87 -4.39 6.98 13.07
CA PHE A 87 -4.29 6.94 14.52
C PHE A 87 -4.12 8.35 15.08
N GLN A 88 -4.90 8.65 16.13
CA GLN A 88 -4.84 9.95 16.82
C GLN A 88 -3.66 10.05 17.81
N LEU A 89 -3.22 8.92 18.38
CA LEU A 89 -2.14 8.91 19.36
C LEU A 89 -0.90 8.29 18.78
N LYS A 90 0.23 8.99 18.94
CA LYS A 90 1.54 8.52 18.47
C LYS A 90 1.91 7.17 19.09
N SER A 91 1.57 6.97 20.36
CA SER A 91 1.84 5.70 21.06
C SER A 91 1.04 4.53 20.47
N ASP A 92 -0.21 4.72 20.07
CA ASP A 92 -1.00 3.68 19.40
C ASP A 92 -0.49 3.42 17.97
N PHE A 93 -0.10 4.48 17.26
CA PHE A 93 0.55 4.39 15.95
C PHE A 93 1.86 3.58 16.01
N GLU A 94 2.72 3.85 16.99
CA GLU A 94 3.99 3.13 17.18
C GLU A 94 3.76 1.65 17.49
N VAL A 95 2.77 1.33 18.35
CA VAL A 95 2.37 -0.06 18.65
C VAL A 95 1.86 -0.76 17.39
N PHE A 96 1.05 -0.08 16.58
CA PHE A 96 0.58 -0.61 15.31
C PHE A 96 1.75 -0.91 14.37
N CYS A 97 2.66 0.04 14.17
CA CYS A 97 3.81 -0.12 13.28
C CYS A 97 4.71 -1.29 13.72
N ALA A 98 5.05 -1.37 15.01
CA ALA A 98 5.87 -2.44 15.54
C ALA A 98 5.24 -3.83 15.30
N GLU A 99 3.95 -3.99 15.59
CA GLU A 99 3.30 -5.30 15.40
C GLU A 99 3.05 -5.61 13.92
N ILE A 100 2.52 -4.67 13.15
CA ILE A 100 2.05 -4.93 11.78
C ILE A 100 3.22 -4.97 10.80
N MET A 101 4.15 -4.02 10.89
CA MET A 101 5.25 -3.92 9.94
C MET A 101 6.47 -4.71 10.40
N ASP A 102 6.86 -4.63 11.67
CA ASP A 102 8.09 -5.28 12.12
C ASP A 102 7.88 -6.76 12.48
N VAL A 103 6.84 -7.09 13.25
CA VAL A 103 6.57 -8.48 13.68
C VAL A 103 5.86 -9.28 12.58
N LYS A 104 4.77 -8.75 12.02
CA LYS A 104 3.97 -9.48 11.01
C LYS A 104 4.43 -9.26 9.57
N ASN A 105 5.35 -8.33 9.33
CA ASN A 105 5.89 -8.01 8.00
C ASN A 105 4.80 -7.71 6.95
N LEU A 106 3.73 -7.01 7.38
CA LEU A 106 2.64 -6.60 6.52
C LEU A 106 2.93 -5.20 5.97
N LYS A 107 3.00 -5.09 4.63
CA LYS A 107 3.05 -3.80 3.94
C LYS A 107 1.65 -3.19 3.92
N VAL A 108 1.45 -2.07 4.61
CA VAL A 108 0.18 -1.31 4.70
C VAL A 108 0.46 0.19 4.69
N TYR A 109 -0.56 1.00 4.35
CA TYR A 109 -0.49 2.46 4.50
C TYR A 109 -1.04 2.88 5.85
N VAL A 110 -0.33 3.77 6.54
CA VAL A 110 -0.75 4.28 7.84
C VAL A 110 -0.32 5.73 7.97
N CYS A 111 -1.15 6.55 8.62
CA CYS A 111 -0.85 7.91 8.99
C CYS A 111 -1.11 8.16 10.48
N PHE A 112 -0.48 9.21 10.99
CA PHE A 112 -0.74 9.78 12.30
C PHE A 112 -1.43 11.13 12.09
N GLU A 113 -2.62 11.30 12.64
CA GLU A 113 -3.45 12.51 12.51
C GLU A 113 -3.47 13.23 13.86
N GLU A 114 -2.87 14.43 13.90
CA GLU A 114 -2.77 15.27 15.11
C GLU A 114 -4.01 16.16 15.29
#